data_AF-A0A3A4W8M3-F1
#
_entry.id   AF-A0A3A4W8M3-F1
#
_cell.length_a   1.000
_cell.length_b   1.000
_cell.length_c   1.000
_cell.angle_alpha   90.00
_cell.angle_beta   90.00
_cell.angle_gamma   90.00
#
_symmetry.space_group_name_H-M   'P 1'
#
loop_
_entity.id
_entity.type
_entity.pdbx_description
1 polymer ?
#
loop_
_entity_poly.entity_id
_entity_poly.type
_entity_poly.pdbx_seq_one_letter_code
_entity_poly.pdbx_strand_id
1 'polypeptide(L)'
;MGLLLFVNGIYETVIGVLMIVFPRIVLPGANASGVAAIRTLGFASLGIAALSISLIGAVRQDTGFEAGLFGITVFHAGLTLGNWMGQVAGVVPVPATVIHGAFAAAFALSFLLLGRVRS
;
A
#
# COMPACT_ATOMS: atom_id res chain seq x y z
N MET A 1 -0.48 -11.67 -19.77
CA MET A 1 -0.88 -10.83 -18.63
C MET A 1 -0.10 -11.14 -17.35
N GLY A 2 0.02 -12.41 -16.91
CA GLY A 2 0.74 -12.76 -15.67
C GLY A 2 2.20 -12.26 -15.59
N LEU A 3 2.97 -12.36 -16.68
CA LEU A 3 4.34 -11.82 -16.72
C LEU A 3 4.39 -10.30 -16.53
N LEU A 4 3.46 -9.56 -17.13
CA LEU A 4 3.39 -8.10 -16.98
C LEU A 4 3.05 -7.70 -15.55
N LEU A 5 2.09 -8.41 -14.92
CA LEU A 5 1.75 -8.21 -13.52
C LEU A 5 2.92 -8.51 -12.58
N PHE A 6 3.68 -9.56 -12.87
CA PHE A 6 4.87 -9.92 -12.09
C PHE A 6 5.97 -8.85 -12.18
N VAL A 7 6.30 -8.41 -13.41
CA VAL A 7 7.30 -7.36 -13.64
C VAL A 7 6.85 -6.04 -13.01
N ASN A 8 5.57 -5.67 -13.15
CA ASN A 8 5.01 -4.49 -12.49
C ASN A 8 5.10 -4.60 -10.97
N GLY A 9 4.77 -5.76 -10.39
CA GLY A 9 4.88 -6.01 -8.96
C GLY A 9 6.30 -5.82 -8.42
N ILE A 10 7.32 -6.31 -9.15
CA ILE A 10 8.73 -6.09 -8.78
C ILE A 10 9.08 -4.60 -8.89
N TYR A 11 8.75 -3.96 -10.00
CA TYR A 11 9.05 -2.54 -10.24
C TYR A 11 8.46 -1.65 -9.14
N GLU A 12 7.17 -1.80 -8.85
CA GLU A 12 6.47 -1.05 -7.80
C GLU A 12 7.00 -1.39 -6.41
N THR A 13 7.41 -2.64 -6.15
CA THR A 13 8.06 -2.98 -4.87
C THR A 13 9.36 -2.20 -4.69
N VAL A 14 10.21 -2.16 -5.73
CA VAL A 14 11.50 -1.47 -5.69
C VAL A 14 11.31 0.03 -5.52
N ILE A 15 10.45 0.64 -6.33
CA ILE A 15 10.15 2.08 -6.25
C ILE A 15 9.54 2.44 -4.89
N GLY A 16 8.57 1.64 -4.42
CA GLY A 16 7.94 1.82 -3.12
C GLY A 16 8.94 1.80 -1.96
N VAL A 17 9.81 0.79 -1.92
CA VAL A 17 10.87 0.68 -0.90
C VAL A 17 11.84 1.86 -0.98
N LEU A 18 12.27 2.26 -2.18
CA LEU A 18 13.18 3.41 -2.36
C LEU A 18 12.56 4.70 -1.83
N MET A 19 11.29 4.96 -2.14
CA MET A 19 10.55 6.13 -1.65
C MET A 19 10.36 6.13 -0.13
N ILE A 20 10.13 4.96 0.48
CA ILE A 20 9.94 4.85 1.94
C ILE A 20 11.26 5.04 2.70
N VAL A 21 12.30 4.31 2.29
CA VAL A 21 13.56 4.19 3.03
C VAL A 21 14.51 5.35 2.68
N PHE A 22 14.52 5.79 1.42
CA PHE A 22 15.44 6.81 0.91
C PHE A 22 14.73 8.01 0.26
N PRO A 23 13.73 8.65 0.91
CA PRO A 23 12.92 9.71 0.32
C PRO A 23 13.73 10.93 -0.14
N ARG A 24 14.87 11.21 0.51
CA ARG A 24 15.76 12.32 0.16
C ARG A 24 16.66 12.05 -1.04
N ILE A 25 16.87 10.78 -1.40
CA ILE A 25 17.54 10.40 -2.65
C ILE A 25 16.55 10.63 -3.81
N VAL A 26 15.28 10.26 -3.60
CA VAL A 26 14.21 10.45 -4.59
C VAL A 26 13.87 11.93 -4.79
N LEU A 27 13.81 12.72 -3.70
CA LEU A 27 13.55 14.16 -3.75
C LEU A 27 14.62 14.92 -2.94
N PRO A 28 15.75 15.28 -3.58
CA PRO A 28 16.79 16.09 -2.95
C PRO A 28 16.25 17.44 -2.48
N GLY A 29 16.65 17.87 -1.28
CA GLY A 29 16.19 19.15 -0.71
C GLY A 29 14.77 19.15 -0.13
N ALA A 30 14.08 18.00 -0.11
CA ALA A 30 12.75 17.91 0.48
C ALA A 30 12.73 18.36 1.95
N ASN A 31 11.78 19.25 2.26
CA ASN A 31 11.41 19.57 3.63
C ASN A 31 10.63 18.40 4.28
N ALA A 32 10.24 18.52 5.55
CA ALA A 32 9.57 17.44 6.28
C ALA A 32 8.26 16.98 5.59
N SER A 33 7.49 17.92 5.03
CA SER A 33 6.27 17.63 4.27
C SER A 33 6.54 16.91 2.95
N GLY A 34 7.59 17.31 2.23
CA GLY A 34 8.03 16.61 1.03
C GLY A 34 8.46 15.17 1.34
N VAL A 35 9.20 14.96 2.43
CA VAL A 35 9.58 13.60 2.88
C VAL A 35 8.35 12.76 3.24
N ALA A 36 7.38 13.34 3.95
CA ALA A 36 6.13 12.65 4.29
C ALA A 36 5.36 12.24 3.02
N ALA A 37 5.21 13.16 2.06
CA ALA A 37 4.53 12.90 0.80
C ALA A 37 5.21 11.79 -0.02
N ILE A 38 6.54 11.80 -0.13
CA ILE A 38 7.29 10.74 -0.84
C ILE A 38 7.08 9.37 -0.16
N ARG A 39 7.09 9.30 1.17
CA ARG A 39 6.80 8.05 1.89
C ARG A 39 5.39 7.54 1.63
N THR A 40 4.41 8.44 1.62
CA THR A 40 3.01 8.12 1.27
C THR A 40 2.90 7.53 -0.15
N LEU A 41 3.59 8.13 -1.13
CA LEU A 41 3.66 7.58 -2.49
C LEU A 41 4.36 6.22 -2.54
N GLY A 42 5.39 6.02 -1.72
CA GLY A 42 6.05 4.73 -1.62
C GLY A 42 5.13 3.62 -1.09
N PHE A 43 4.32 3.91 -0.08
CA PHE A 43 3.31 2.98 0.41
C PHE A 43 2.19 2.75 -0.61
N ALA A 44 1.81 3.78 -1.38
CA ALA A 44 0.87 3.62 -2.48
C ALA A 44 1.39 2.63 -3.53
N SER A 45 2.66 2.77 -3.91
CA SER A 45 3.37 1.87 -4.83
C SER A 45 3.41 0.42 -4.29
N LEU A 46 3.68 0.22 -3.00
CA LEU A 46 3.59 -1.12 -2.39
C LEU A 46 2.18 -1.73 -2.45
N GLY A 47 1.12 -0.91 -2.31
CA GLY A 47 -0.26 -1.36 -2.52
C GLY A 47 -0.52 -1.85 -3.94
N ILE A 48 0.00 -1.13 -4.94
CA ILE A 48 -0.08 -1.55 -6.36
C ILE A 48 0.75 -2.82 -6.62
N ALA A 49 1.91 -2.95 -5.99
CA ALA A 49 2.72 -4.16 -6.07
C ALA A 49 1.98 -5.38 -5.53
N ALA A 50 1.38 -5.24 -4.33
CA ALA A 50 0.57 -6.27 -3.69
C ALA A 50 -0.63 -6.68 -4.56
N LEU A 51 -1.35 -5.70 -5.12
CA LEU A 51 -2.45 -5.95 -6.04
C LEU A 51 -1.97 -6.71 -7.29
N SER A 52 -0.87 -6.24 -7.91
CA SER A 52 -0.33 -6.84 -9.13
C SER A 52 0.02 -8.31 -8.93
N ILE A 53 0.69 -8.64 -7.83
CA ILE A 53 1.06 -10.02 -7.49
C ILE A 53 -0.18 -10.87 -7.21
N SER A 54 -1.15 -10.34 -6.47
CA SER A 54 -2.39 -11.06 -6.12
C SER A 54 -3.24 -11.37 -7.35
N LEU A 55 -3.24 -10.48 -8.34
CA LEU A 55 -3.95 -10.68 -9.60
C LEU A 55 -3.37 -11.81 -10.47
N ILE A 56 -2.10 -12.22 -10.27
CA ILE A 56 -1.49 -13.32 -11.04
C ILE A 56 -2.26 -14.64 -10.83
N GLY A 57 -2.67 -14.93 -9.60
CA GLY A 57 -3.50 -16.10 -9.26
C GLY A 57 -4.99 -15.88 -9.53
N ALA A 58 -5.47 -14.65 -9.33
CA ALA A 58 -6.89 -14.34 -9.39
C ALA A 58 -7.53 -14.52 -10.77
N VAL A 59 -6.76 -14.28 -11.84
CA VAL A 59 -7.24 -14.44 -13.23
C VAL A 59 -7.65 -15.88 -13.53
N ARG A 60 -7.11 -16.88 -12.81
CA ARG A 60 -7.43 -18.30 -13.05
C ARG A 60 -8.51 -18.85 -12.11
N GLN A 61 -8.73 -18.21 -10.97
CA GLN A 61 -9.56 -18.77 -9.88
C GLN A 61 -10.82 -17.94 -9.60
N ASP A 62 -11.08 -16.88 -10.37
CA ASP A 62 -12.18 -15.93 -10.13
C ASP A 62 -12.13 -15.33 -8.71
N THR A 63 -10.91 -15.10 -8.22
CA THR A 63 -10.62 -14.49 -6.91
C THR A 63 -10.20 -13.02 -7.02
N GLY A 64 -10.68 -12.35 -8.08
CA GLY A 64 -10.31 -10.95 -8.38
C GLY A 64 -10.73 -9.98 -7.27
N PHE A 65 -11.84 -10.27 -6.60
CA PHE A 65 -12.31 -9.47 -5.47
C PHE A 65 -11.41 -9.63 -4.23
N GLU A 66 -10.99 -10.85 -3.87
CA GLU A 66 -10.03 -11.05 -2.78
C GLU A 66 -8.68 -10.38 -3.07
N ALA A 67 -8.19 -10.47 -4.31
CA ALA A 67 -6.97 -9.79 -4.73
C ALA A 67 -7.10 -8.26 -4.60
N GLY A 68 -8.26 -7.70 -4.98
CA GLY A 68 -8.59 -6.29 -4.79
C GLY A 68 -8.60 -5.88 -3.33
N LEU A 69 -9.26 -6.65 -2.46
CA LEU A 69 -9.32 -6.39 -1.02
C LEU A 69 -7.93 -6.45 -0.38
N PHE A 70 -7.10 -7.40 -0.77
CA PHE A 70 -5.72 -7.48 -0.29
C PHE A 70 -4.90 -6.26 -0.72
N GLY A 71 -4.94 -5.88 -2.00
CA GLY A 71 -4.24 -4.68 -2.50
C GLY A 71 -4.66 -3.40 -1.78
N ILE A 72 -5.96 -3.19 -1.59
CA ILE A 72 -6.51 -2.02 -0.88
C ILE A 72 -6.15 -2.06 0.61
N THR A 73 -6.11 -3.25 1.23
CA THR A 73 -5.64 -3.42 2.61
C THR A 73 -4.19 -2.99 2.77
N VAL A 74 -3.30 -3.48 1.90
CA VAL A 74 -1.88 -3.12 1.92
C VAL A 74 -1.69 -1.61 1.69
N PHE A 75 -2.42 -1.05 0.73
CA PHE A 75 -2.43 0.38 0.45
C PHE A 75 -2.79 1.20 1.71
N HIS A 76 -3.94 0.93 2.33
CA HIS A 76 -4.37 1.69 3.50
C HIS A 76 -3.49 1.45 4.73
N ALA A 77 -3.02 0.23 4.96
CA ALA A 77 -2.08 -0.06 6.05
C ALA A 77 -0.77 0.72 5.86
N GLY A 78 -0.25 0.77 4.63
CA GLY A 78 0.91 1.58 4.28
C GLY A 78 0.67 3.08 4.50
N LEU A 79 -0.48 3.61 4.05
CA LEU A 79 -0.85 5.00 4.31
C LEU A 79 -0.94 5.31 5.81
N THR A 80 -1.48 4.40 6.62
CA THR A 80 -1.53 4.56 8.09
C THR A 80 -0.12 4.67 8.67
N LEU A 81 0.81 3.80 8.25
CA LEU A 81 2.20 3.87 8.69
C LEU A 81 2.88 5.16 8.23
N GLY A 82 2.72 5.54 6.96
CA GLY A 82 3.27 6.80 6.42
C GLY A 82 2.74 8.02 7.15
N ASN A 83 1.44 8.08 7.40
CA ASN A 83 0.80 9.17 8.13
C ASN A 83 1.22 9.20 9.60
N TRP A 84 1.36 8.05 10.25
CA TRP A 84 1.88 7.96 11.61
C TRP A 84 3.32 8.50 11.69
N MET A 85 4.19 8.13 10.75
CA MET A 85 5.55 8.69 10.66
C MET A 85 5.52 10.22 10.43
N GLY A 86 4.61 10.71 9.59
CA GLY A 86 4.42 12.14 9.35
C GLY A 86 3.84 12.89 10.56
N GLN A 87 3.00 12.22 11.35
CA GLN A 87 2.41 12.76 12.58
C GLN A 87 3.47 12.88 13.68
N VAL A 88 4.35 11.89 13.84
CA VAL A 88 5.51 11.97 14.75
C VAL A 88 6.42 13.15 14.39
N ALA A 89 6.49 13.51 13.10
CA ALA A 89 7.22 14.68 12.62
C ALA A 89 6.43 16.00 12.69
N GLY A 90 5.18 16.00 13.19
CA GLY A 90 4.33 17.18 13.31
C GLY A 90 3.75 17.70 11.98
N VAL A 91 3.76 16.89 10.93
CA VAL A 91 3.40 17.31 9.56
C VAL A 91 2.03 16.81 9.11
N VAL A 92 1.62 15.64 9.60
CA VAL A 92 0.35 15.00 9.21
C VAL A 92 -0.63 15.05 10.40
N PRO A 93 -1.88 15.47 10.18
CA PRO A 93 -2.87 15.55 11.25
C PRO A 93 -3.41 14.17 11.64
N VAL A 94 -3.71 13.99 12.93
CA VAL A 94 -4.20 12.74 13.54
C VAL A 94 -5.40 12.12 12.78
N PRO A 95 -6.41 12.88 12.32
CA PRO A 95 -7.56 12.30 11.62
C PRO A 95 -7.19 11.49 10.37
N ALA A 96 -6.14 11.90 9.63
CA ALA A 96 -5.72 11.19 8.43
C ALA A 96 -5.17 9.79 8.77
N THR A 97 -4.39 9.66 9.84
CA THR A 97 -3.90 8.37 10.34
C THR A 97 -5.05 7.45 10.74
N VAL A 98 -6.03 8.00 11.48
CA VAL A 98 -7.19 7.24 11.99
C VAL A 98 -8.08 6.73 10.85
N ILE A 99 -8.43 7.60 9.89
CA ILE A 99 -9.31 7.23 8.77
C ILE A 99 -8.69 6.10 7.93
N HIS A 100 -7.42 6.21 7.57
CA HIS A 100 -6.76 5.16 6.81
C HIS A 100 -6.55 3.88 7.63
N GLY A 101 -6.30 3.99 8.94
CA GLY A 101 -6.22 2.82 9.81
C GLY A 101 -7.54 2.07 9.91
N ALA A 102 -8.65 2.79 10.03
CA ALA A 102 -9.99 2.21 10.03
C ALA A 102 -10.30 1.49 8.71
N PHE A 103 -9.95 2.09 7.56
CA PHE A 103 -10.10 1.42 6.27
C PHE A 103 -9.23 0.17 6.16
N ALA A 104 -7.96 0.23 6.56
CA ALA A 104 -7.07 -0.93 6.55
C ALA A 104 -7.66 -2.10 7.36
N ALA A 105 -8.17 -1.83 8.56
CA ALA A 105 -8.80 -2.83 9.40
C ALA A 105 -10.09 -3.41 8.78
N ALA A 106 -10.94 -2.54 8.21
CA ALA A 106 -12.19 -2.97 7.57
C ALA A 106 -11.92 -3.89 6.36
N PHE A 107 -11.01 -3.50 5.46
CA PHE A 107 -10.68 -4.32 4.29
C PHE A 107 -9.97 -5.62 4.66
N ALA A 108 -9.08 -5.60 5.66
CA ALA A 108 -8.44 -6.81 6.18
C ALA A 108 -9.49 -7.79 6.75
N LEU A 109 -10.45 -7.28 7.53
CA LEU A 109 -11.53 -8.09 8.07
C LEU A 109 -12.40 -8.68 6.95
N SER A 110 -12.80 -7.88 5.96
CA SER A 110 -13.56 -8.35 4.80
C SER A 110 -12.81 -9.45 4.03
N PHE A 111 -11.51 -9.29 3.80
CA PHE A 111 -10.66 -10.30 3.16
C PHE A 111 -10.64 -11.62 3.95
N LEU A 112 -10.42 -11.55 5.25
CA LEU A 112 -10.38 -12.74 6.12
C LEU A 112 -11.72 -13.46 6.20
N LEU A 113 -12.83 -12.73 6.22
CA LEU A 113 -14.17 -13.32 6.26
C LEU A 113 -14.52 -14.04 4.96
N LEU A 114 -14.15 -13.49 3.80
CA LEU A 114 -14.37 -14.15 2.50
C LEU A 114 -13.58 -15.44 2.36
N GLY A 115 -12.33 -15.46 2.84
CA GLY A 115 -11.50 -16.66 2.85
C GLY A 115 -12.12 -17.81 3.66
N ARG A 116 -12.91 -17.51 4.69
CA ARG A 116 -13.60 -18.51 5.53
C ARG A 116 -14.91 -19.03 4.93
N VAL A 117 -15.55 -18.27 4.04
CA VAL A 117 -16.80 -18.70 3.38
C VAL A 117 -16.52 -19.67 2.24
N ARG A 118 -15.32 -19.62 1.65
CA ARG A 118 -14.91 -20.45 0.51
C ARG A 118 -14.09 -21.69 0.90
N SER A 119 -13.77 -21.88 2.19
CA SER A 119 -13.04 -23.03 2.75
C SER A 119 -13.96 -24.06 3.36
#